data_AF-W1YII8-F1
#
_entry.id   AF-W1YII8-F1
#
_cell.length_a   1.000
_cell.length_b   1.000
_cell.length_c   1.000
_cell.angle_alpha   90.00
_cell.angle_beta   90.00
_cell.angle_gamma   90.00
#
_symmetry.space_group_name_H-M   'P 1'
#
loop_
_entity.id
_entity.type
_entity.pdbx_description
1 polymer ?
#
loop_
_entity_poly.entity_id
_entity_poly.type
_entity_poly.pdbx_seq_one_letter_code
_entity_poly.pdbx_strand_id
1 'polypeptide(L)'
;YLNFCDPWPKARHAKRRLTHRGFLEKYATLLAPQGEIHFKTDNHDLFYFSIEEFQALGWTLRDVTDDLHQNEPAENVRTEYEQKFSAKGQPIYRLVAVVPERKGHDEENA
;
A
#
# COMPACT_ATOMS: atom_id res chain seq x y z
N TYR A 1 1.61 2.54 -7.98
CA TYR A 1 0.66 1.41 -7.85
C TYR A 1 1.41 0.16 -7.46
N LEU A 2 0.88 -0.59 -6.49
CA LEU A 2 1.36 -1.89 -6.03
C LEU A 2 0.15 -2.84 -5.99
N ASN A 3 0.04 -3.74 -6.98
CA ASN A 3 -1.14 -4.60 -7.10
C ASN A 3 -0.72 -6.07 -7.00
N PHE A 4 -1.35 -6.82 -6.09
CA PHE A 4 -1.20 -8.28 -5.93
C PHE A 4 0.26 -8.75 -5.85
N CYS A 5 1.10 -8.02 -5.11
CA CYS A 5 2.50 -8.39 -4.92
C CYS A 5 2.66 -9.60 -3.98
N ASP A 6 3.76 -10.35 -4.16
CA ASP A 6 4.04 -11.56 -3.38
C ASP A 6 4.01 -11.30 -1.85
N PRO A 7 3.21 -12.06 -1.08
CA PRO A 7 3.00 -11.77 0.34
C PRO A 7 4.15 -12.20 1.25
N TRP A 8 5.02 -13.12 0.80
CA TRP A 8 6.12 -13.67 1.58
C TRP A 8 5.70 -14.03 3.03
N PRO A 9 4.91 -15.10 3.23
CA PRO A 9 4.23 -15.37 4.50
C PRO A 9 5.19 -15.62 5.68
N LYS A 10 6.41 -16.11 5.41
CA LYS A 10 7.41 -16.37 6.45
C LYS A 10 8.04 -15.07 6.94
N ALA A 11 8.05 -14.83 8.25
CA ALA A 11 8.63 -13.64 8.89
C ALA A 11 10.08 -13.33 8.44
N ARG A 12 10.92 -14.37 8.28
CA ARG A 12 12.29 -14.23 7.79
C ARG A 12 12.42 -13.60 6.38
N HIS A 13 11.32 -13.57 5.61
CA HIS A 13 11.27 -12.97 4.28
C HIS A 13 10.57 -11.61 4.27
N ALA A 14 10.21 -11.03 5.42
CA ALA A 14 9.48 -9.75 5.48
C ALA A 14 10.17 -8.63 4.68
N LYS A 15 11.51 -8.59 4.68
CA LYS A 15 12.32 -7.63 3.91
C LYS A 15 12.11 -7.69 2.38
N ARG A 16 11.48 -8.75 1.86
CA ARG A 16 11.16 -8.93 0.43
C ARG A 16 9.79 -8.36 0.05
N ARG A 17 8.93 -8.07 1.02
CA ARG A 17 7.62 -7.45 0.79
C ARG A 17 7.84 -6.01 0.30
N LEU A 18 7.17 -5.62 -0.77
CA LEU A 18 7.32 -4.28 -1.35
C LEU A 18 6.79 -3.17 -0.43
N THR A 19 5.99 -3.53 0.57
CA THR A 19 5.48 -2.63 1.61
C THR A 19 6.31 -2.64 2.89
N HIS A 20 7.46 -3.32 2.92
CA HIS A 20 8.40 -3.23 4.03
C HIS A 20 9.08 -1.86 4.04
N ARG A 21 9.40 -1.32 5.23
CA ARG A 21 9.97 0.02 5.44
C ARG A 21 11.10 0.40 4.50
N GLY A 22 12.04 -0.50 4.25
CA GLY A 22 13.18 -0.22 3.37
C GLY A 22 12.81 0.02 1.91
N PHE A 23 11.63 -0.41 1.45
CA PHE A 23 11.07 -0.01 0.15
C PHE A 23 10.26 1.29 0.27
N LEU A 24 9.42 1.40 1.31
CA LEU A 24 8.61 2.60 1.53
C LEU A 24 9.44 3.87 1.68
N GLU A 25 10.55 3.81 2.42
CA GLU A 25 11.51 4.92 2.54
C GLU A 25 12.07 5.33 1.17
N LYS A 26 12.39 4.36 0.30
CA LYS A 26 12.84 4.64 -1.07
C LYS A 26 11.73 5.22 -1.94
N TYR A 27 10.49 4.79 -1.75
CA TYR A 27 9.37 5.38 -2.48
C TYR A 27 9.12 6.82 -2.04
N ALA A 28 9.26 7.12 -0.75
CA ALA A 28 9.11 8.48 -0.23
C ALA A 28 10.14 9.47 -0.83
N THR A 29 11.35 9.01 -1.16
CA THR A 29 12.36 9.86 -1.81
C THR A 29 12.09 10.08 -3.29
N LEU A 30 11.44 9.12 -3.97
CA LEU A 30 11.15 9.17 -5.40
C LEU A 30 9.83 9.88 -5.72
N LEU A 31 8.85 9.84 -4.82
CA LEU A 31 7.56 10.48 -5.01
C LEU A 31 7.65 12.00 -4.84
N ALA A 32 6.85 12.72 -5.64
CA ALA A 32 6.62 14.15 -5.48
C ALA A 32 5.91 14.43 -4.14
N PRO A 33 5.94 15.66 -3.61
CA PRO A 33 5.10 16.05 -2.47
C PRO A 33 3.64 15.68 -2.73
N GLN A 34 2.97 15.14 -1.71
CA GLN A 34 1.60 14.59 -1.82
C GLN A 34 1.43 13.42 -2.80
N GLY A 35 2.53 12.80 -3.25
CA GLY A 35 2.49 11.60 -4.07
C GLY A 35 1.90 10.40 -3.33
N GLU A 36 1.21 9.53 -4.07
CA GLU A 36 0.39 8.47 -3.49
C GLU A 36 0.87 7.07 -3.93
N ILE A 37 0.79 6.11 -3.01
CA ILE A 37 0.88 4.68 -3.29
C ILE A 37 -0.52 4.09 -3.18
N HIS A 38 -1.04 3.63 -4.31
CA HIS A 38 -2.23 2.80 -4.36
C HIS A 38 -1.80 1.34 -4.22
N PHE A 39 -2.22 0.71 -3.12
CA PHE A 39 -1.91 -0.68 -2.80
C PHE A 39 -3.17 -1.54 -2.82
N LYS A 40 -3.11 -2.68 -3.50
CA LYS A 40 -4.17 -3.69 -3.57
C LYS A 40 -3.62 -5.09 -3.34
N THR A 41 -4.31 -5.89 -2.54
CA THR A 41 -3.97 -7.30 -2.32
C THR A 41 -5.21 -8.11 -1.93
N ASP A 42 -5.19 -9.40 -2.21
CA ASP A 42 -6.15 -10.41 -1.73
C ASP A 42 -5.65 -11.12 -0.45
N ASN A 43 -4.44 -10.79 0.02
CA ASN A 43 -3.82 -11.43 1.17
C ASN A 43 -3.99 -10.60 2.45
N HIS A 44 -4.77 -11.13 3.38
CA HIS A 44 -5.05 -10.54 4.69
C HIS A 44 -3.77 -10.15 5.44
N ASP A 45 -2.84 -11.09 5.64
CA ASP A 45 -1.64 -10.86 6.47
C ASP A 45 -0.71 -9.81 5.86
N LEU A 46 -0.58 -9.80 4.53
CA LEU A 46 0.17 -8.76 3.83
C LEU A 46 -0.50 -7.40 3.98
N PHE A 47 -1.83 -7.33 3.94
CA PHE A 47 -2.56 -6.07 4.07
C PHE A 47 -2.32 -5.42 5.43
N TYR A 48 -2.54 -6.15 6.53
CA TYR A 48 -2.32 -5.63 7.88
C TYR A 48 -0.86 -5.29 8.15
N PHE A 49 0.07 -6.12 7.69
CA PHE A 49 1.50 -5.79 7.73
C PHE A 49 1.81 -4.47 7.01
N SER A 50 1.17 -4.23 5.87
CA SER A 50 1.39 -3.01 5.08
C SER A 50 0.85 -1.78 5.80
N ILE A 51 -0.34 -1.86 6.40
CA ILE A 51 -0.92 -0.78 7.22
C ILE A 51 0.04 -0.38 8.33
N GLU A 52 0.55 -1.36 9.08
CA GLU A 52 1.47 -1.11 10.19
C GLU A 52 2.76 -0.42 9.72
N GLU A 53 3.37 -0.89 8.63
CA GLU A 53 4.62 -0.29 8.11
C GLU A 53 4.39 1.13 7.55
N PHE A 54 3.27 1.39 6.87
CA PHE A 54 2.92 2.72 6.40
C PHE A 54 2.73 3.70 7.57
N GLN A 55 1.96 3.30 8.59
CA GLN A 55 1.72 4.12 9.78
C GLN A 55 3.00 4.37 10.56
N ALA A 56 3.85 3.34 10.74
CA ALA A 56 5.13 3.45 11.43
C ALA A 56 6.08 4.46 10.76
N LEU A 57 5.99 4.62 9.45
CA LEU A 57 6.77 5.60 8.68
C LEU A 57 6.06 6.95 8.51
N GLY A 58 4.91 7.16 9.17
CA GLY A 58 4.19 8.43 9.14
C GLY A 58 3.45 8.72 7.82
N TRP A 59 3.22 7.71 6.99
CA TRP A 59 2.39 7.88 5.80
C TRP A 59 0.93 8.08 6.20
N THR A 60 0.23 8.95 5.47
CA THR A 60 -1.20 9.17 5.71
C THR A 60 -2.02 8.18 4.90
N LEU A 61 -2.78 7.31 5.58
CA LEU A 61 -3.66 6.34 4.93
C LEU A 61 -4.99 6.97 4.54
N ARG A 62 -5.47 6.66 3.33
CA ARG A 62 -6.75 7.04 2.73
C ARG A 62 -7.37 5.82 2.07
N ASP A 63 -8.69 5.85 1.88
CA ASP A 63 -9.45 4.79 1.20
C ASP A 63 -9.08 3.35 1.61
N VAL A 64 -8.89 3.13 2.91
CA VAL A 64 -8.64 1.80 3.46
C VAL A 64 -9.94 1.03 3.41
N THR A 65 -9.99 -0.04 2.63
CA THR A 65 -11.14 -0.95 2.55
C THR A 65 -10.68 -2.39 2.63
N ASP A 66 -11.40 -3.16 3.42
CA ASP A 66 -11.25 -4.60 3.58
C ASP A 66 -12.15 -5.40 2.63
N ASP A 67 -13.07 -4.74 1.93
CA ASP A 67 -13.91 -5.34 0.89
C ASP A 67 -14.19 -4.33 -0.24
N LEU A 68 -13.29 -4.31 -1.23
CA LEU A 68 -13.44 -3.46 -2.42
C LEU A 68 -14.67 -3.85 -3.27
N HIS A 69 -15.18 -5.06 -3.16
CA HIS A 69 -16.30 -5.54 -3.99
C HIS A 69 -17.66 -5.10 -3.46
N GLN A 70 -17.80 -4.85 -2.16
CA GLN A 70 -19.05 -4.32 -1.59
C GLN A 70 -19.24 -2.82 -1.84
N ASN A 71 -18.15 -2.06 -2.01
CA ASN A 71 -18.17 -0.61 -2.22
C ASN A 71 -17.24 -0.21 -3.37
N GLU A 72 -17.55 -0.63 -4.60
CA GLU A 72 -16.68 -0.40 -5.75
C GLU A 72 -16.61 1.09 -6.14
N PRO A 73 -15.44 1.75 -6.05
CA PRO A 73 -15.27 3.11 -6.54
C PRO A 73 -15.37 3.13 -8.08
N ALA A 74 -15.98 4.17 -8.66
CA ALA A 74 -16.14 4.30 -10.12
C ALA A 74 -14.81 4.27 -10.91
N GLU A 75 -13.69 4.58 -10.26
CA GLU A 75 -12.34 4.56 -10.82
C GLU A 75 -11.68 3.16 -10.79
N ASN A 76 -12.38 2.13 -10.30
CA ASN A 76 -11.84 0.79 -10.22
C ASN A 76 -11.75 0.14 -11.61
N VAL A 77 -10.56 0.21 -12.24
CA VAL A 77 -10.26 -0.58 -13.43
C VAL A 77 -10.08 -2.04 -13.01
N ARG A 78 -11.15 -2.83 -13.20
CA ARG A 78 -11.14 -4.27 -12.93
C ARG A 78 -10.13 -4.98 -13.84
N THR A 79 -9.21 -5.75 -13.25
CA THR A 79 -8.33 -6.63 -14.02
C THR A 79 -8.99 -7.98 -14.31
N GLU A 80 -8.53 -8.72 -15.33
CA GLU A 80 -9.02 -10.09 -15.61
C GLU A 80 -8.86 -11.04 -14.40
N TYR A 81 -7.87 -10.77 -13.54
CA TYR A 81 -7.66 -11.48 -12.28
C TYR A 81 -8.84 -11.25 -11.31
N GLU A 82 -9.22 -9.99 -11.09
CA GLU A 82 -10.31 -9.62 -10.17
C GLU A 82 -11.67 -10.17 -10.63
N GLN A 83 -11.91 -10.29 -11.94
CA GLN A 83 -13.14 -10.92 -12.47
C GLN A 83 -13.25 -12.41 -12.08
N LYS A 84 -12.16 -13.17 -12.15
CA LYS A 84 -12.14 -14.60 -11.78
C LYS A 84 -12.24 -14.82 -10.27
N PHE A 85 -11.77 -13.85 -9.46
CA PHE A 85 -11.77 -13.95 -8.00
C PHE A 85 -13.06 -13.45 -7.35
N SER A 86 -13.77 -12.47 -7.94
CA SER A 86 -15.09 -12.06 -7.43
C SER A 86 -16.10 -13.23 -7.40
N ALA A 87 -15.97 -14.18 -8.33
CA ALA A 87 -16.80 -15.39 -8.37
C ALA A 87 -16.55 -16.37 -7.20
N LYS A 88 -15.43 -16.21 -6.47
CA LYS A 88 -15.08 -17.02 -5.29
C LYS A 88 -15.37 -16.32 -3.95
N GLY A 89 -15.87 -15.08 -3.97
CA GLY A 89 -16.24 -14.33 -2.76
C GLY A 89 -15.06 -13.98 -1.85
N GLN A 90 -13.83 -13.92 -2.38
CA GLN A 90 -12.67 -13.52 -1.59
C GLN A 90 -12.56 -11.99 -1.58
N PRO A 91 -12.43 -11.37 -0.38
CA PRO A 91 -12.33 -9.92 -0.27
C PRO A 91 -11.02 -9.42 -0.89
N ILE A 92 -11.10 -8.27 -1.57
CA ILE A 92 -9.91 -7.55 -2.02
C ILE A 92 -9.71 -6.36 -1.10
N TYR A 93 -8.52 -6.31 -0.51
CA TYR A 93 -8.08 -5.24 0.36
C TYR A 93 -7.42 -4.14 -0.47
N ARG A 94 -7.74 -2.88 -0.18
CA ARG A 94 -7.13 -1.71 -0.81
C ARG A 94 -6.80 -0.65 0.24
N LEU A 95 -5.70 0.06 0.02
CA LEU A 95 -5.41 1.33 0.69
C LEU A 95 -4.72 2.28 -0.28
N VAL A 96 -4.84 3.57 0.00
CA VAL A 96 -4.03 4.63 -0.61
C VAL A 96 -3.18 5.23 0.50
N ALA A 97 -1.87 5.33 0.29
CA ALA A 97 -0.95 5.93 1.24
C ALA A 97 -0.32 7.18 0.63
N VAL A 98 -0.47 8.33 1.28
CA VAL A 98 0.13 9.60 0.86
C VAL A 98 1.49 9.73 1.54
N VAL A 99 2.50 10.13 0.75
CA VAL A 99 3.86 10.35 1.23
C VAL A 99 3.87 11.35 2.39
N PRO A 100 4.62 11.10 3.48
CA PRO A 100 4.75 12.05 4.57
C PRO A 100 5.36 13.37 4.07
N GLU A 101 4.94 14.47 4.67
CA GLU A 101 5.59 15.75 4.45
C GLU A 101 7.07 15.64 4.85
N ARG A 102 7.97 16.02 3.94
CA ARG A 102 9.38 16.12 4.28
C ARG A 102 9.48 17.23 5.31
N LYS A 103 9.85 16.88 6.56
CA LYS A 103 10.36 17.90 7.48
C LYS A 103 11.57 18.51 6.80
N GLY A 104 11.44 19.76 6.37
CA GLY A 104 12.54 20.49 5.73
C GLY A 104 13.77 20.36 6.62
N HIS A 105 14.85 19.83 6.05
CA HIS A 105 16.18 20.02 6.60
C HIS A 105 16.71 21.34 6.03
N ASP A 106 15.95 22.41 6.26
CA ASP A 106 16.35 23.79 5.98
C ASP A 106 16.66 24.40 7.33
N GLU A 107 17.92 24.28 7.75
CA GLU A 107 18.65 25.15 8.70
C GLU A 107 19.85 24.35 9.24
N GLU A 108 21.02 24.61 8.66
CA GLU A 108 22.27 24.93 9.38
C GLU A 108 23.45 24.67 8.43
N ASN A 109 23.82 25.70 7.68
CA ASN A 109 25.19 26.06 7.29
C ASN A 109 25.10 27.38 6.51
N ALA A 110 24.89 28.46 7.26
CA ALA A 110 25.18 29.84 6.84
C ALA A 110 26.34 30.35 7.71
#